data_AF-A0A7E4VDB4-F1
#
_entry.id   AF-A0A7E4VDB4-F1
#
_cell.length_a   1.000
_cell.length_b   1.000
_cell.length_c   1.000
_cell.angle_alpha   90.00
_cell.angle_beta   90.00
_cell.angle_gamma   90.00
#
_symmetry.space_group_name_H-M   'P 1'
#
loop_
_entity.id
_entity.type
_entity.pdbx_description
1 polymer ?
#
loop_
_entity_poly.entity_id
_entity_poly.type
_entity_poly.pdbx_seq_one_letter_code
_entity_poly.pdbx_strand_id
1 'polypeptide(L)'
;MGLTAFFGVRDDSMNVIQLFLDENPLFTKLCAIGFVAATDNLVYVTAIWRHGDRAPGDLPYPKDVYDESYWPHGWEELSNLGMLQMHDLGAYFKQEYQGTFVNTTYNYKEIYVRSSDSDRALVSAQAFMNGFYPPVGTDVWQTGLDWQPIAIHATTPGEADPPNLITLLFGSKLIMYCNIMDILS
;
A
#
# COMPACT_ATOMS: atom_id res chain seq x y z
N MET A 1 -2.66 6.88 -14.09
CA MET A 1 -2.39 5.41 -14.10
C MET A 1 -3.19 4.81 -12.96
N GLY A 2 -3.80 3.63 -13.14
CA GLY A 2 -4.60 2.98 -12.10
C GLY A 2 -3.72 2.41 -10.98
N LEU A 3 -4.25 2.39 -9.75
CA LEU A 3 -3.62 1.68 -8.64
C LEU A 3 -3.74 0.17 -8.93
N THR A 4 -2.65 -0.58 -8.80
CA THR A 4 -2.69 -2.05 -8.90
C THR A 4 -2.28 -2.63 -7.56
N ALA A 5 -3.20 -3.38 -6.95
CA ALA A 5 -2.96 -4.09 -5.70
C ALA A 5 -3.09 -5.60 -5.90
N PHE A 6 -2.17 -6.36 -5.32
CA PHE A 6 -2.21 -7.81 -5.19
C PHE A 6 -2.48 -8.17 -3.74
N PHE A 7 -3.50 -8.98 -3.52
CA PHE A 7 -3.86 -9.47 -2.20
C PHE A 7 -3.50 -10.95 -2.09
N GLY A 8 -3.08 -11.40 -0.91
CA GLY A 8 -2.97 -12.81 -0.57
C GLY A 8 -3.67 -13.02 0.75
N VAL A 9 -4.87 -13.61 0.71
CA VAL A 9 -5.64 -13.94 1.91
C VAL A 9 -5.42 -15.39 2.25
N ARG A 10 -5.11 -15.69 3.53
CA ARG A 10 -5.00 -17.06 4.04
C ARG A 10 -6.05 -17.31 5.11
N ASP A 11 -6.76 -18.42 4.95
CA ASP A 11 -7.73 -18.95 5.91
C ASP A 11 -7.12 -20.09 6.76
N ASP A 12 -7.90 -20.57 7.73
CA ASP A 12 -7.57 -21.76 8.55
C ASP A 12 -7.39 -23.04 7.70
N SER A 13 -7.93 -23.05 6.48
CA SER A 13 -7.78 -24.14 5.50
C SER A 13 -6.49 -24.02 4.67
N MET A 14 -5.69 -22.97 4.88
CA MET A 14 -4.45 -22.66 4.20
C MET A 14 -4.60 -22.34 2.70
N ASN A 15 -5.80 -21.98 2.23
CA ASN A 15 -5.97 -21.54 0.84
C ASN A 15 -5.47 -20.11 0.66
N VAL A 16 -5.01 -19.78 -0.55
CA VAL A 16 -4.57 -18.43 -0.91
C VAL A 16 -5.58 -17.83 -1.87
N ILE A 17 -6.28 -16.76 -1.47
CA ILE A 17 -7.16 -15.98 -2.36
C ILE A 17 -6.41 -14.75 -2.82
N GLN A 18 -6.27 -14.60 -4.14
CA GLN A 18 -5.64 -13.45 -4.76
C GLN A 18 -6.68 -12.51 -5.36
N LEU A 19 -6.81 -11.32 -4.77
CA LEU A 19 -7.67 -10.25 -5.28
C LEU A 19 -6.82 -9.25 -6.08
N PHE A 20 -7.43 -8.65 -7.08
CA PHE A 20 -6.87 -7.57 -7.89
C PHE A 20 -7.86 -6.42 -7.87
N LEU A 21 -7.42 -5.25 -7.41
CA LEU A 21 -8.16 -4.00 -7.58
C LEU A 21 -7.46 -3.23 -8.70
N ASP A 22 -8.17 -2.98 -9.80
CA ASP A 22 -7.78 -2.03 -10.85
C ASP A 22 -8.94 -1.05 -11.04
N GLU A 23 -8.68 0.23 -10.83
CA GLU A 23 -9.67 1.30 -11.01
C GLU A 23 -9.77 1.78 -12.47
N ASN A 24 -9.09 1.12 -13.42
CA ASN A 24 -9.13 1.51 -14.83
C ASN A 24 -10.28 0.82 -15.60
N PRO A 25 -11.31 1.57 -16.07
CA PRO A 25 -12.44 0.99 -16.80
C PRO A 25 -12.07 0.44 -18.19
N LEU A 26 -10.84 0.66 -18.69
CA LEU A 26 -10.39 0.19 -20.01
C LEU A 26 -9.56 -1.11 -19.95
N PHE A 27 -9.16 -1.57 -18.77
CA PHE A 27 -8.37 -2.79 -18.58
C PHE A 27 -9.03 -3.73 -17.56
N THR A 28 -10.30 -4.09 -17.79
CA THR A 28 -10.90 -5.24 -17.10
C THR A 28 -10.25 -6.53 -17.61
N LYS A 29 -9.03 -6.83 -17.15
CA LYS A 29 -8.44 -8.16 -17.31
C LYS A 29 -9.16 -9.09 -16.33
N LEU A 30 -10.05 -9.90 -16.88
CA LEU A 30 -10.61 -11.08 -16.25
C LEU A 30 -9.45 -11.93 -15.67
N CYS A 31 -9.30 -11.95 -14.35
CA CYS A 31 -8.42 -12.90 -13.67
C CYS A 31 -9.28 -13.90 -12.90
N ALA A 32 -8.95 -15.18 -13.03
CA ALA A 32 -9.80 -16.29 -12.63
C ALA A 32 -10.16 -16.23 -11.14
N ILE A 33 -11.47 -16.21 -10.85
CA ILE A 33 -11.99 -16.36 -9.50
C ILE A 33 -11.93 -17.85 -9.15
N GLY A 34 -10.89 -18.25 -8.43
CA GLY A 34 -10.88 -19.52 -7.72
C GLY A 34 -11.71 -19.38 -6.44
N PHE A 35 -13.01 -19.66 -6.50
CA PHE A 35 -13.79 -19.90 -5.29
C PHE A 35 -13.38 -21.26 -4.73
N VAL A 36 -12.43 -21.29 -3.80
CA VAL A 36 -12.31 -22.40 -2.86
C VAL A 36 -13.16 -22.01 -1.66
N ALA A 37 -14.28 -22.72 -1.48
CA ALA A 37 -15.05 -22.63 -0.25
C ALA A 37 -14.15 -23.09 0.90
N ALA A 38 -13.80 -22.16 1.78
CA ALA A 38 -12.90 -22.40 2.88
C ALA A 38 -13.51 -21.84 4.17
N THR A 39 -13.21 -22.50 5.28
CA THR A 39 -13.78 -22.28 6.61
C THR A 39 -13.70 -20.81 7.08
N ASP A 40 -14.76 -20.36 7.76
CA ASP A 40 -15.24 -18.96 7.90
C ASP A 40 -14.33 -17.90 8.60
N ASN A 41 -13.05 -18.17 8.93
CA ASN A 41 -12.23 -17.22 9.70
C ASN A 41 -10.98 -16.75 8.93
N LEU A 42 -10.87 -15.42 8.78
CA LEU A 42 -9.69 -14.75 8.27
C LEU A 42 -8.58 -14.75 9.33
N VAL A 43 -7.43 -15.36 9.03
CA VAL A 43 -6.30 -15.42 9.97
C VAL A 43 -5.09 -14.60 9.55
N TYR A 44 -4.99 -14.27 8.26
CA TYR A 44 -3.82 -13.57 7.75
C TYR A 44 -4.09 -12.88 6.41
N VAL A 45 -3.54 -11.69 6.25
CA VAL A 45 -3.60 -10.91 5.00
C VAL A 45 -2.20 -10.42 4.65
N THR A 46 -1.78 -10.68 3.42
CA THR A 46 -0.70 -9.93 2.76
C THR A 46 -1.33 -9.04 1.70
N ALA A 47 -0.98 -7.75 1.72
CA ALA A 47 -1.39 -6.82 0.69
C ALA A 47 -0.16 -6.13 0.12
N ILE A 48 -0.10 -6.10 -1.21
CA ILE A 48 0.98 -5.47 -1.97
C ILE A 48 0.32 -4.48 -2.92
N TRP A 49 0.85 -3.28 -2.98
CA TRP A 49 0.37 -2.29 -3.93
C TRP A 49 1.52 -1.49 -4.51
N ARG A 50 1.23 -0.86 -5.64
CA ARG A 50 2.07 0.18 -6.22
C ARG A 50 1.90 1.48 -5.43
N HIS A 51 2.93 2.32 -5.46
CA HIS A 51 2.84 3.72 -5.08
C HIS A 51 1.66 4.44 -5.80
N GLY A 52 1.19 5.55 -5.23
CA GLY A 52 0.18 6.41 -5.85
C GLY A 52 0.69 7.18 -7.09
N ASP A 53 -0.14 8.05 -7.65
CA ASP A 53 0.24 8.94 -8.75
C ASP A 53 1.53 9.75 -8.47
N ARG A 54 2.39 9.89 -9.48
CA ARG A 54 3.72 10.53 -9.37
C ARG A 54 4.11 11.29 -10.62
N ALA A 55 5.10 12.16 -10.49
CA ALA A 55 5.81 12.73 -11.63
C ALA A 55 6.56 11.64 -12.44
N PRO A 56 6.81 11.86 -13.75
CA PRO A 56 7.68 10.97 -14.52
C PRO A 56 9.13 11.06 -14.01
N GLY A 57 10.00 10.15 -14.44
CA GLY A 57 11.41 10.13 -13.99
C GLY A 57 12.35 10.96 -14.85
N ASP A 58 11.90 11.31 -16.05
CA ASP A 58 12.62 12.09 -17.04
C ASP A 58 11.61 12.79 -17.97
N LEU A 59 12.14 13.48 -18.98
CA LEU A 59 11.32 14.05 -20.05
C LEU A 59 10.62 12.92 -20.81
N PRO A 60 9.27 12.86 -20.82
CA PRO A 60 8.53 11.78 -21.46
C PRO A 60 8.83 11.64 -22.96
N TYR A 61 9.21 12.74 -23.62
CA TYR A 61 9.71 12.76 -24.99
C TYR A 61 10.66 13.96 -25.20
N PRO A 62 11.57 13.92 -26.20
CA PRO A 62 12.66 14.90 -26.34
C PRO A 62 12.26 16.37 -26.54
N LYS A 63 10.99 16.64 -26.83
CA LYS A 63 10.46 18.00 -27.06
C LYS A 63 9.38 18.37 -26.07
N ASP A 64 9.27 17.63 -24.96
CA ASP A 64 8.34 18.00 -23.91
C ASP A 64 8.75 19.37 -23.33
N VAL A 65 7.76 20.25 -23.18
CA VAL A 65 7.95 21.61 -22.66
C VAL A 65 7.87 21.64 -21.14
N TYR A 66 7.38 20.56 -20.53
CA TYR A 66 7.24 20.41 -19.09
C TYR A 66 8.45 19.67 -18.53
N ASP A 67 9.48 20.43 -18.18
CA ASP A 67 10.65 19.93 -17.45
C ASP A 67 10.36 19.74 -15.95
N GLU A 68 11.40 19.40 -15.18
CA GLU A 68 11.29 19.10 -13.76
C GLU A 68 10.61 20.22 -12.97
N SER A 69 10.82 21.48 -13.38
CA SER A 69 10.30 22.65 -12.69
C SER A 69 8.77 22.76 -12.75
N TYR A 70 8.13 22.04 -13.68
CA TYR A 70 6.68 21.96 -13.77
C TYR A 70 6.07 21.07 -12.67
N TRP A 71 6.86 20.17 -12.07
CA TRP A 71 6.43 19.21 -11.07
C TRP A 71 6.74 19.74 -9.66
N PRO A 72 5.74 20.02 -8.81
CA PRO A 72 5.97 20.71 -7.52
C PRO A 72 6.94 20.01 -6.57
N HIS A 73 7.06 18.69 -6.70
CA HIS A 73 7.95 17.86 -5.89
C HIS A 73 9.20 17.42 -6.65
N GLY A 74 9.33 17.70 -7.95
CA GLY A 74 10.40 17.20 -8.81
C GLY A 74 10.06 15.87 -9.48
N TRP A 75 11.06 15.27 -10.14
CA TRP A 75 10.90 13.99 -10.83
C TRP A 75 10.72 12.80 -9.88
N GLU A 76 10.00 11.78 -10.36
CA GLU A 76 9.66 10.55 -9.63
C GLU A 76 8.90 10.69 -8.32
N GLU A 77 8.75 11.91 -7.81
CA GLU A 77 8.10 12.18 -6.54
C GLU A 77 6.59 11.99 -6.59
N LEU A 78 6.05 11.55 -5.46
CA LEU A 78 4.62 11.32 -5.29
C LEU A 78 3.86 12.65 -5.38
N SER A 79 2.78 12.68 -6.16
CA SER A 79 1.94 13.87 -6.28
C SER A 79 0.98 13.98 -5.10
N ASN A 80 0.38 15.15 -4.90
CA ASN A 80 -0.73 15.31 -3.94
C ASN A 80 -1.91 14.38 -4.27
N LEU A 81 -2.16 14.11 -5.55
CA LEU A 81 -3.15 13.12 -5.97
C LEU A 81 -2.74 11.72 -5.53
N GLY A 82 -1.47 11.36 -5.70
CA GLY A 82 -0.95 10.06 -5.25
C GLY A 82 -1.05 9.87 -3.74
N MET A 83 -0.77 10.90 -2.95
CA MET A 83 -0.98 10.86 -1.50
C MET A 83 -2.44 10.61 -1.14
N LEU A 84 -3.38 11.32 -1.79
CA LEU A 84 -4.81 11.12 -1.54
C LEU A 84 -5.28 9.71 -1.93
N GLN A 85 -4.84 9.20 -3.09
CA GLN A 85 -5.15 7.83 -3.52
C GLN A 85 -4.71 6.79 -2.49
N MET A 86 -3.52 6.96 -1.93
CA MET A 86 -3.00 6.03 -0.91
C MET A 86 -3.74 6.16 0.41
N HIS A 87 -4.06 7.37 0.83
CA HIS A 87 -4.91 7.62 2.00
C HIS A 87 -6.27 6.93 1.86
N ASP A 88 -6.95 7.14 0.73
CA ASP A 88 -8.29 6.59 0.48
C ASP A 88 -8.26 5.07 0.41
N LEU A 89 -7.20 4.48 -0.17
CA LEU A 89 -6.96 3.05 -0.11
C LEU A 89 -6.83 2.55 1.34
N GLY A 90 -6.07 3.25 2.18
CA GLY A 90 -5.94 2.94 3.60
C GLY A 90 -7.29 2.97 4.33
N ALA A 91 -8.09 4.02 4.08
CA ALA A 91 -9.42 4.15 4.65
C ALA A 91 -10.37 3.02 4.20
N TYR A 92 -10.31 2.64 2.92
CA TYR A 92 -11.05 1.49 2.40
C TYR A 92 -10.68 0.19 3.14
N PHE A 93 -9.38 -0.11 3.29
CA PHE A 93 -8.94 -1.30 4.04
C PHE A 93 -9.38 -1.25 5.50
N LYS A 94 -9.37 -0.06 6.11
CA LYS A 94 -9.86 0.11 7.48
C LYS A 94 -11.31 -0.30 7.56
N GLN A 95 -12.14 0.22 6.66
CA GLN A 95 -13.56 -0.09 6.61
C GLN A 95 -13.82 -1.60 6.39
N GLU A 96 -13.08 -2.24 5.49
CA GLU A 96 -13.27 -3.67 5.17
C GLU A 96 -12.88 -4.61 6.32
N TYR A 97 -11.80 -4.31 7.05
CA TYR A 97 -11.23 -5.23 8.04
C TYR A 97 -11.49 -4.84 9.50
N GLN A 98 -11.98 -3.62 9.79
CA GLN A 98 -12.21 -3.18 11.16
C GLN A 98 -13.34 -3.98 11.84
N GLY A 99 -13.10 -4.41 13.07
CA GLY A 99 -14.09 -5.13 13.88
C GLY A 99 -14.22 -6.61 13.55
N THR A 100 -13.58 -7.08 12.47
CA THR A 100 -13.48 -8.50 12.10
C THR A 100 -12.05 -9.01 12.23
N PHE A 101 -11.07 -8.26 11.70
CA PHE A 101 -9.68 -8.72 11.60
C PHE A 101 -8.67 -7.73 12.17
N VAL A 102 -8.90 -6.41 12.03
CA VAL A 102 -8.03 -5.37 12.59
C VAL A 102 -8.72 -4.56 13.67
N ASN A 103 -7.93 -4.12 14.66
CA ASN A 103 -8.40 -3.27 15.74
C ASN A 103 -8.71 -1.85 15.28
N THR A 104 -9.51 -1.14 16.08
CA THR A 104 -9.78 0.29 15.86
C THR A 104 -8.51 1.13 16.01
N THR A 105 -7.71 0.89 17.06
CA THR A 105 -6.42 1.54 17.32
C THR A 105 -5.25 0.74 16.74
N TYR A 106 -4.13 1.40 16.48
CA TYR A 106 -2.94 0.74 15.95
C TYR A 106 -2.29 -0.18 17.00
N ASN A 107 -1.89 -1.38 16.59
CA ASN A 107 -1.11 -2.30 17.41
C ASN A 107 0.09 -2.83 16.61
N TYR A 108 1.30 -2.48 17.03
CA TYR A 108 2.54 -2.89 16.39
C TYR A 108 2.76 -4.41 16.33
N LYS A 109 2.03 -5.19 17.14
CA LYS A 109 2.09 -6.66 17.11
C LYS A 109 1.24 -7.28 15.99
N GLU A 110 0.25 -6.54 15.50
CA GLU A 110 -0.73 -7.01 14.50
C GLU A 110 -0.37 -6.57 13.08
N ILE A 111 0.37 -5.46 12.94
CA ILE A 111 0.67 -4.89 11.63
C ILE A 111 2.17 -4.72 11.44
N TYR A 112 2.62 -5.15 10.27
CA TYR A 112 3.96 -4.92 9.79
C TYR A 112 3.91 -4.23 8.42
N VAL A 113 4.53 -3.06 8.32
CA VAL A 113 4.57 -2.26 7.09
C VAL A 113 5.98 -2.25 6.55
N ARG A 114 6.13 -2.65 5.29
CA ARG A 114 7.38 -2.63 4.56
C ARG A 114 7.24 -1.84 3.27
N SER A 115 8.27 -1.11 2.88
CA SER A 115 8.34 -0.36 1.64
C SER A 115 9.64 -0.69 0.90
N SER A 116 9.69 -0.42 -0.39
CA SER A 116 10.96 -0.15 -1.08
C SER A 116 11.61 1.14 -0.55
N ASP A 117 12.92 1.23 -0.68
CA ASP A 117 13.70 2.44 -0.34
C ASP A 117 13.67 3.49 -1.46
N SER A 118 12.46 3.93 -1.80
CA SER A 118 12.23 5.07 -2.69
C SER A 118 11.26 6.03 -2.03
N ASP A 119 11.48 7.33 -2.19
CA ASP A 119 10.68 8.38 -1.54
C ASP A 119 9.19 8.21 -1.88
N ARG A 120 8.86 7.98 -3.16
CA ARG A 120 7.48 7.72 -3.61
C ARG A 120 6.79 6.56 -2.88
N ALA A 121 7.51 5.49 -2.56
CA ALA A 121 6.95 4.31 -1.91
C ALA A 121 6.81 4.53 -0.39
N LEU A 122 7.82 5.15 0.23
CA LEU A 122 7.79 5.51 1.65
C LEU A 122 6.67 6.49 1.95
N VAL A 123 6.52 7.55 1.15
CA VAL A 123 5.44 8.53 1.27
C VAL A 123 4.07 7.88 1.00
N SER A 124 3.98 6.98 0.02
CA SER A 124 2.75 6.21 -0.23
C SER A 124 2.35 5.36 0.97
N ALA A 125 3.30 4.68 1.60
CA ALA A 125 3.05 3.89 2.80
C ALA A 125 2.62 4.77 3.98
N GLN A 126 3.19 5.97 4.15
CA GLN A 126 2.77 6.93 5.17
C GLN A 126 1.32 7.40 4.94
N ALA A 127 0.99 7.80 3.71
CA ALA A 127 -0.35 8.24 3.35
C ALA A 127 -1.38 7.13 3.56
N PHE A 128 -1.06 5.90 3.14
CA PHE A 128 -1.89 4.74 3.44
C PHE A 128 -2.13 4.56 4.93
N MET A 129 -1.08 4.60 5.74
CA MET A 129 -1.21 4.41 7.20
C MET A 129 -2.00 5.54 7.86
N ASN A 130 -1.99 6.74 7.29
CA ASN A 130 -2.83 7.83 7.76
C ASN A 130 -4.32 7.53 7.59
N GLY A 131 -4.74 7.03 6.42
CA GLY A 131 -6.13 6.61 6.21
C GLY A 131 -6.50 5.32 6.96
N PHE A 132 -5.54 4.41 7.16
CA PHE A 132 -5.79 3.13 7.81
C PHE A 132 -5.85 3.21 9.34
N TYR A 133 -5.08 4.11 9.97
CA TYR A 133 -5.08 4.35 11.41
C TYR A 133 -5.10 5.83 11.75
N PRO A 134 -6.23 6.53 11.56
CA PRO A 134 -6.42 7.83 12.19
C PRO A 134 -6.31 7.70 13.72
N PRO A 135 -5.61 8.62 14.41
CA PRO A 135 -5.43 8.56 15.85
C PRO A 135 -6.77 8.69 16.60
N VAL A 136 -7.00 7.79 17.56
CA VAL A 136 -8.16 7.85 18.46
C VAL A 136 -7.73 7.63 19.91
N GLY A 137 -8.45 8.27 20.84
CA GLY A 137 -8.18 8.09 22.28
C GLY A 137 -6.75 8.47 22.66
N THR A 138 -5.99 7.51 23.20
CA THR A 138 -4.61 7.71 23.65
C THR A 138 -3.60 7.91 22.51
N ASP A 139 -3.96 7.55 21.28
CA ASP A 139 -3.08 7.69 20.12
C ASP A 139 -3.08 9.12 19.55
N VAL A 140 -4.01 9.98 20.02
CA VAL A 140 -4.03 11.42 19.69
C VAL A 140 -2.90 12.12 20.46
N TRP A 141 -1.71 12.15 19.84
CA TRP A 141 -0.51 12.74 20.43
C TRP A 141 -0.44 14.27 20.27
N GLN A 142 -1.16 14.83 19.30
CA GLN A 142 -1.24 16.27 19.05
C GLN A 142 -2.67 16.70 18.73
N THR A 143 -3.19 17.68 19.48
CA THR A 143 -4.55 18.21 19.27
C THR A 143 -4.68 18.89 17.91
N GLY A 144 -5.74 18.55 17.17
CA GLY A 144 -6.04 19.12 15.85
C GLY A 144 -5.25 18.49 14.69
N LEU A 145 -4.48 17.43 14.95
CA LEU A 145 -3.75 16.68 13.93
C LEU A 145 -4.29 15.25 13.86
N ASP A 146 -4.96 14.93 12.75
CA ASP A 146 -5.51 13.58 12.49
C ASP A 146 -4.44 12.67 11.85
N TRP A 147 -3.29 12.58 12.51
CA TRP A 147 -2.15 11.77 12.08
C TRP A 147 -1.37 11.23 13.28
N GLN A 148 -0.87 10.01 13.17
CA GLN A 148 0.05 9.42 14.13
C GLN A 148 1.26 8.81 13.44
N PRO A 149 2.45 8.85 14.07
CA PRO A 149 3.64 8.21 13.53
C PRO A 149 3.50 6.69 13.61
N ILE A 150 3.59 6.02 12.46
CA ILE A 150 3.62 4.56 12.37
C ILE A 150 4.89 4.13 11.65
N ALA A 151 5.58 3.14 12.22
CA ALA A 151 6.85 2.66 11.68
C ALA A 151 6.66 1.98 10.32
N ILE A 152 7.49 2.39 9.35
CA ILE A 152 7.59 1.79 8.02
C ILE A 152 9.03 1.30 7.88
N HIS A 153 9.19 0.04 7.49
CA HIS A 153 10.49 -0.58 7.32
C HIS A 153 10.89 -0.58 5.85
N ALA A 154 12.08 -0.08 5.52
CA ALA A 154 12.66 -0.17 4.19
C ALA A 154 13.93 -1.03 4.18
N THR A 155 14.36 -1.40 2.98
CA THR A 155 15.70 -1.92 2.72
C THR A 155 16.74 -0.84 2.95
N THR A 156 18.01 -1.24 3.11
CA THR A 156 19.10 -0.27 3.26
C THR A 156 19.29 0.50 1.95
N PRO A 157 19.61 1.80 1.97
CA PRO A 157 19.90 2.55 0.75
C PRO A 157 20.94 1.87 -0.14
N GLY A 158 20.57 1.65 -1.40
CA GLY A 158 21.40 0.98 -2.40
C GLY A 158 21.37 -0.55 -2.38
N GLU A 159 20.64 -1.18 -1.46
CA GLU A 159 20.34 -2.61 -1.53
C GLU A 159 19.11 -2.85 -2.40
N ALA A 160 19.18 -3.87 -3.26
CA ALA A 160 18.03 -4.26 -4.05
C ALA A 160 16.88 -4.65 -3.13
N ASP A 161 15.68 -4.14 -3.42
CA ASP A 161 14.48 -4.69 -2.83
C ASP A 161 14.44 -6.19 -3.10
N PRO A 162 14.17 -7.03 -2.09
CA PRO A 162 14.13 -8.46 -2.31
C PRO A 162 13.18 -8.72 -3.49
N PRO A 163 13.67 -9.32 -4.59
CA PRO A 163 12.92 -9.45 -5.85
C PRO A 163 11.69 -10.33 -5.71
N ASN A 164 11.57 -11.00 -4.56
CA ASN A 164 10.46 -11.85 -4.20
C ASN A 164 9.96 -11.41 -2.84
N LEU A 165 8.64 -11.22 -2.80
CA LEU A 165 7.78 -11.18 -1.65
C LEU A 165 8.15 -12.25 -0.61
N ILE A 166 9.11 -11.97 0.26
CA ILE A 166 9.39 -12.82 1.41
C ILE A 166 8.49 -12.32 2.54
N THR A 167 7.24 -12.78 2.48
CA THR A 167 6.36 -12.95 3.63
C THR A 167 7.07 -13.84 4.64
N LEU A 168 7.46 -13.29 5.79
CA LEU A 168 7.88 -14.09 6.93
C LEU A 168 6.84 -13.98 8.06
N LEU A 169 6.23 -15.13 8.29
CA LEU A 169 5.11 -15.46 9.16
C LEU A 169 5.37 -15.14 10.63
N PHE A 170 4.31 -14.86 11.39
CA PHE A 170 3.95 -15.49 12.68
C PHE A 170 2.77 -14.72 13.31
N GLY A 171 1.58 -15.34 13.38
CA GLY A 171 0.39 -14.80 14.06
C GLY A 171 -0.63 -14.09 13.16
N SER A 172 -1.73 -13.64 13.77
CA SER A 172 -2.84 -12.87 13.18
C SER A 172 -2.39 -11.48 12.71
N LYS A 173 -1.56 -11.47 11.67
CA LYS A 173 -0.86 -10.28 11.17
C LYS A 173 -1.37 -9.85 9.81
N LEU A 174 -1.48 -8.54 9.61
CA LEU A 174 -1.58 -7.91 8.30
C LEU A 174 -0.19 -7.40 7.90
N ILE A 175 0.34 -7.91 6.79
CA ILE A 175 1.59 -7.42 6.20
C ILE A 175 1.26 -6.57 4.98
N MET A 176 1.77 -5.34 4.98
CA MET A 176 1.53 -4.36 3.94
C MET A 176 2.85 -4.01 3.26
N TYR A 177 2.89 -4.18 1.94
CA TYR A 177 4.08 -3.95 1.13
C TYR A 177 3.80 -2.94 0.03
N CYS A 178 4.43 -1.77 0.10
CA CYS A 178 4.45 -0.83 -1.02
C CYS A 178 5.68 -1.15 -1.88
N ASN A 179 5.45 -1.72 -3.07
CA ASN A 179 6.52 -2.08 -4.01
C ASN A 179 6.63 -1.03 -5.11
N ILE A 180 7.85 -0.85 -5.59
CA ILE A 180 8.17 -0.07 -6.78
C ILE A 180 7.60 -0.71 -8.05
N MET A 181 7.54 -2.05 -8.18
CA MET A 181 7.09 -2.80 -9.38
C MET A 181 7.20 -1.96 -10.67
N ASP A 182 8.41 -1.43 -10.95
CA ASP A 182 8.73 -0.74 -12.21
C ASP A 182 8.91 -1.80 -13.32
N ILE A 183 7.93 -2.70 -13.42
CA ILE A 183 7.77 -3.56 -14.59
C ILE A 183 7.02 -2.69 -15.60
N LEU A 184 7.79 -2.05 -16.49
CA LEU A 184 7.37 -1.22 -17.63
C LEU A 184 7.22 0.28 -17.32
N SER A 185 8.34 0.97 -17.12
CA SER A 185 8.52 2.35 -17.61
C SER A 185 9.29 2.32 -18.92
#